data_AF-A0A7S1IK76-F1
#
_entry.id   AF-A0A7S1IK76-F1
#
_cell.length_a   1.000
_cell.length_b   1.000
_cell.length_c   1.000
_cell.angle_alpha   90.00
_cell.angle_beta   90.00
_cell.angle_gamma   90.00
#
_symmetry.space_group_name_H-M   'P 1'
#
loop_
_entity.id
_entity.type
_entity.pdbx_description
1 polymer ?
#
loop_
_entity_poly.entity_id
_entity_poly.type
_entity_poly.pdbx_seq_one_letter_code
_entity_poly.pdbx_strand_id
1 'polypeptide(L)'
;PITVPQNRPLSGGELLGCTSPQLNGSDFDIAVYLGDGRFHLESFMIANPEVQAYRYDPYSKVLSIEGYQHQEMHAMRKAAIEEARSARTFGLILGTLGRQGRPLILERLQRLFRQHQKKYIVILLSEIFPQKLDLLGDVDAWVQVACPRLSIDWGYAFSKPLLTPYEAEVCLGEAPWRSVYPMDHYAKS
;
A
#
# COMPACT_ATOMS: atom_id res chain seq x y z
N PRO A 1 -4.38 28.67 -10.97
CA PRO A 1 -3.24 28.45 -11.91
C PRO A 1 -3.01 26.94 -12.04
N ILE A 2 -2.47 26.47 -13.16
CA ILE A 2 -2.16 25.04 -13.34
C ILE A 2 -0.85 24.74 -12.59
N THR A 3 -0.89 23.72 -11.73
CA THR A 3 0.27 23.22 -11.00
C THR A 3 0.58 21.80 -11.45
N VAL A 4 1.85 21.52 -11.74
CA VAL A 4 2.33 20.17 -12.06
C VAL A 4 3.12 19.66 -10.84
N PRO A 5 2.54 18.81 -9.98
CA PRO A 5 3.21 18.36 -8.76
C PRO A 5 4.38 17.43 -9.10
N GLN A 6 5.36 17.33 -8.19
CA GLN A 6 6.50 16.44 -8.34
C GLN A 6 6.77 15.70 -7.02
N ASN A 7 6.88 14.37 -7.08
CA ASN A 7 7.32 13.56 -5.95
C ASN A 7 8.71 12.97 -6.26
N ARG A 8 9.78 13.59 -5.75
CA ARG A 8 11.15 13.14 -6.04
C ARG A 8 11.37 11.70 -5.58
N PRO A 9 12.07 10.86 -6.38
CA PRO A 9 12.91 11.21 -7.53
C PRO A 9 12.18 11.30 -8.89
N LEU A 10 10.86 11.16 -8.93
CA LEU A 10 10.08 11.20 -10.16
C LEU A 10 10.12 12.59 -10.82
N SER A 11 9.90 12.62 -12.13
CA SER A 11 9.78 13.84 -12.92
C SER A 11 8.50 14.61 -12.55
N GLY A 12 8.41 15.88 -12.93
CA GLY A 12 7.18 16.66 -12.73
C GLY A 12 5.99 16.01 -13.45
N GLY A 13 4.89 15.80 -12.74
CA GLY A 13 3.67 15.19 -13.24
C GLY A 13 3.70 13.67 -13.33
N GLU A 14 4.83 13.03 -13.03
CA GLU A 14 4.97 11.57 -13.06
C GLU A 14 4.35 10.93 -11.82
N LEU A 15 3.62 9.83 -12.04
CA LEU A 15 2.93 9.04 -11.01
C LEU A 15 3.29 7.56 -11.15
N LEU A 16 3.51 6.90 -10.03
CA LEU A 16 3.65 5.44 -9.97
C LEU A 16 2.49 4.82 -9.20
N GLY A 17 2.27 3.52 -9.38
CA GLY A 17 1.16 2.80 -8.74
C GLY A 17 1.21 2.76 -7.21
N CYS A 18 2.36 3.11 -6.61
CA CYS A 18 2.58 3.18 -5.17
C CYS A 18 3.15 4.53 -4.69
N THR A 19 3.48 5.46 -5.60
CA THR A 19 4.11 6.74 -5.26
C THR A 19 3.37 7.86 -5.97
N SER A 20 2.73 8.71 -5.17
CA SER A 20 1.92 9.84 -5.63
C SER A 20 2.24 11.08 -4.80
N PRO A 21 2.12 12.30 -5.35
CA PRO A 21 2.22 13.51 -4.57
C PRO A 21 1.06 13.57 -3.57
N GLN A 22 1.35 14.10 -2.39
CA GLN A 22 0.34 14.46 -1.40
C GLN A 22 0.09 15.95 -1.53
N LEU A 23 -1.14 16.30 -1.86
CA LEU A 23 -1.60 17.67 -2.01
C LEU A 23 -2.37 18.07 -0.76
N ASN A 24 -2.40 19.37 -0.45
CA ASN A 24 -3.38 19.89 0.50
C ASN A 24 -4.70 20.05 -0.26
N GLY A 25 -5.76 19.36 0.17
CA GLY A 25 -7.07 19.40 -0.49
C GLY A 25 -7.69 20.80 -0.59
N SER A 26 -7.28 21.73 0.28
CA SER A 26 -7.69 23.14 0.24
C SER A 26 -7.13 23.93 -0.95
N ASP A 27 -6.03 23.45 -1.53
CA ASP A 27 -5.28 24.20 -2.54
C ASP A 27 -5.70 23.80 -3.97
N PHE A 28 -6.41 22.66 -4.12
CA PHE A 28 -6.74 22.07 -5.41
C PHE A 28 -8.13 21.43 -5.40
N ASP A 29 -9.04 21.93 -6.22
CA ASP A 29 -10.37 21.33 -6.39
C ASP A 29 -10.34 20.09 -7.30
N ILE A 30 -9.49 20.12 -8.33
CA ILE A 30 -9.48 19.16 -9.44
C ILE A 30 -8.05 18.73 -9.78
N ALA A 31 -7.88 17.43 -10.05
CA ALA A 31 -6.69 16.86 -10.67
C ALA A 31 -7.04 16.23 -12.02
N VAL A 32 -6.21 16.45 -13.04
CA VAL A 32 -6.35 15.83 -14.37
C VAL A 32 -5.18 14.87 -14.59
N TYR A 33 -5.49 13.59 -14.72
CA TYR A 33 -4.54 12.55 -15.09
C TYR A 33 -4.60 12.29 -16.59
N LEU A 34 -3.42 12.27 -17.24
CA LEU A 34 -3.26 11.95 -18.65
C LEU A 34 -2.71 10.53 -18.77
N GLY A 35 -3.53 9.60 -19.24
CA GLY A 35 -3.12 8.21 -19.39
C GLY A 35 -4.26 7.25 -19.64
N ASP A 36 -3.91 6.08 -20.17
CA ASP A 36 -4.81 4.94 -20.24
C ASP A 36 -4.80 4.17 -18.90
N GLY A 37 -5.92 3.50 -18.61
CA GLY A 37 -6.09 2.76 -17.37
C GLY A 37 -6.20 3.61 -16.11
N ARG A 38 -6.41 2.94 -14.97
CA ARG A 38 -6.70 3.59 -13.68
C ARG A 38 -5.64 3.35 -12.61
N PHE A 39 -4.75 2.37 -12.79
CA PHE A 39 -3.82 1.92 -11.75
C PHE A 39 -2.96 3.04 -11.14
N HIS A 40 -2.41 3.94 -11.95
CA HIS A 40 -1.62 5.09 -11.48
C HIS A 40 -2.49 6.23 -10.94
N LEU A 41 -3.71 6.38 -11.43
CA LEU A 41 -4.65 7.39 -10.92
C LEU A 41 -5.22 6.98 -9.56
N GLU A 42 -5.47 5.70 -9.36
CA GLU A 42 -5.92 5.15 -8.08
C GLU A 42 -4.92 5.44 -6.97
N SER A 43 -3.62 5.38 -7.24
CA SER A 43 -2.63 5.74 -6.22
C SER A 43 -2.75 7.22 -5.83
N PHE A 44 -2.98 8.11 -6.81
CA PHE A 44 -3.25 9.52 -6.53
C PHE A 44 -4.54 9.70 -5.72
N MET A 45 -5.63 9.03 -6.10
CA MET A 45 -6.91 9.13 -5.40
C MET A 45 -6.81 8.62 -3.96
N ILE A 46 -6.13 7.50 -3.72
CA ILE A 46 -5.86 6.96 -2.37
C ILE A 46 -5.13 8.00 -1.50
N ALA A 47 -4.13 8.69 -2.07
CA ALA A 47 -3.34 9.69 -1.37
C ALA A 47 -4.07 11.04 -1.19
N ASN A 48 -5.06 11.35 -2.02
CA ASN A 48 -5.74 12.64 -2.08
C ASN A 48 -7.27 12.46 -2.19
N PRO A 49 -7.94 11.90 -1.16
CA PRO A 49 -9.36 11.54 -1.20
C PRO A 49 -10.32 12.73 -1.39
N GLU A 50 -9.85 13.96 -1.09
CA GLU A 50 -10.65 15.18 -1.16
C GLU A 50 -10.59 15.88 -2.54
N VAL A 51 -9.67 15.46 -3.42
CA VAL A 51 -9.45 16.10 -4.73
C VAL A 51 -10.21 15.34 -5.81
N GLN A 52 -11.08 16.01 -6.56
CA GLN A 52 -11.82 15.39 -7.66
C GLN A 52 -10.87 15.01 -8.80
N ALA A 53 -10.78 13.72 -9.10
CA ALA A 53 -9.91 13.22 -10.15
C ALA A 53 -10.66 13.11 -11.49
N TYR A 54 -10.02 13.58 -12.55
CA TYR A 54 -10.41 13.36 -13.94
C TYR A 54 -9.33 12.55 -14.64
N ARG A 55 -9.74 11.68 -15.57
CA ARG A 55 -8.84 10.97 -16.46
C ARG A 55 -9.12 11.34 -17.90
N TYR A 56 -8.09 11.82 -18.58
CA TYR A 56 -8.11 11.96 -20.03
C TYR A 56 -7.31 10.81 -20.65
N ASP A 57 -7.99 9.97 -21.43
CA ASP A 57 -7.38 8.92 -22.21
C ASP A 57 -7.01 9.47 -23.60
N PRO A 58 -5.71 9.57 -23.94
CA PRO A 58 -5.27 10.17 -25.21
C PRO A 58 -5.61 9.32 -26.43
N TYR A 59 -5.87 8.02 -26.27
CA TYR A 59 -6.21 7.12 -27.37
C TYR A 59 -7.69 7.22 -27.72
N SER A 60 -8.56 7.06 -26.71
CA SER A 60 -10.01 7.16 -26.91
C SER A 60 -10.52 8.61 -26.97
N LYS A 61 -9.70 9.58 -26.54
CA LYS A 61 -10.03 11.01 -26.43
C LYS A 61 -11.22 11.28 -25.51
N VAL A 62 -11.36 10.44 -24.48
CA VAL A 62 -12.43 10.53 -23.48
C VAL A 62 -11.87 11.16 -22.21
N LEU A 63 -12.59 12.16 -21.71
CA LEU A 63 -12.41 12.72 -20.37
C LEU A 63 -13.49 12.14 -19.44
N SER A 64 -13.08 11.37 -18.44
CA SER A 64 -13.98 10.80 -17.42
C SER A 64 -13.73 11.40 -16.05
N ILE A 65 -14.77 11.47 -15.23
CA ILE A 65 -14.68 11.74 -13.80
C ILE A 65 -14.41 10.40 -13.11
N GLU A 66 -13.40 10.35 -12.27
CA GLU A 66 -12.94 9.13 -11.61
C GLU A 66 -13.12 9.24 -10.10
N GLY A 67 -13.48 8.12 -9.47
CA GLY A 67 -13.58 7.99 -8.02
C GLY A 67 -12.97 6.69 -7.53
N TYR A 68 -12.61 6.66 -6.25
CA TYR A 68 -12.04 5.48 -5.60
C TYR A 68 -12.94 5.04 -4.43
N GLN A 69 -13.10 3.73 -4.28
CA GLN A 69 -13.96 3.14 -3.24
C GLN A 69 -13.22 3.11 -1.89
N HIS A 70 -12.94 4.28 -1.33
CA HIS A 70 -12.18 4.41 -0.08
C HIS A 70 -12.81 3.64 1.08
N GLN A 71 -14.14 3.71 1.25
CA GLN A 71 -14.82 3.02 2.35
C GLN A 71 -14.61 1.50 2.28
N GLU A 72 -14.75 0.92 1.09
CA GLU A 72 -14.54 -0.50 0.85
C GLU A 72 -13.08 -0.89 1.11
N MET A 73 -12.12 -0.14 0.54
CA MET A 73 -10.69 -0.38 0.76
C MET A 73 -10.35 -0.31 2.26
N HIS A 74 -10.77 0.74 2.96
CA HIS A 74 -10.54 0.88 4.40
C HIS A 74 -11.18 -0.26 5.21
N ALA A 75 -12.38 -0.69 4.86
CA ALA A 75 -13.06 -1.80 5.53
C ALA A 75 -12.29 -3.12 5.35
N MET A 76 -11.89 -3.44 4.13
CA MET A 76 -11.10 -4.64 3.82
C MET A 76 -9.75 -4.64 4.55
N ARG A 77 -9.04 -3.50 4.53
CA ARG A 77 -7.73 -3.37 5.20
C ARG A 77 -7.85 -3.48 6.72
N LYS A 78 -8.86 -2.87 7.32
CA LYS A 78 -9.15 -3.02 8.77
C LYS A 78 -9.49 -4.46 9.12
N ALA A 79 -10.32 -5.14 8.33
CA ALA A 79 -10.66 -6.54 8.56
C ALA A 79 -9.41 -7.43 8.58
N ALA A 80 -8.49 -7.23 7.62
CA ALA A 80 -7.22 -7.97 7.58
C ALA A 80 -6.34 -7.71 8.83
N ILE A 81 -6.32 -6.46 9.33
CA ILE A 81 -5.61 -6.12 10.58
C ILE A 81 -6.24 -6.84 11.77
N GLU A 82 -7.56 -6.77 11.91
CA GLU A 82 -8.27 -7.38 13.04
C GLU A 82 -8.13 -8.91 13.05
N GLU A 83 -8.17 -9.56 11.89
CA GLU A 83 -7.86 -10.98 11.76
C GLU A 83 -6.44 -11.29 12.24
N ALA A 84 -5.46 -10.49 11.79
CA ALA A 84 -4.05 -10.66 12.13
C ALA A 84 -3.73 -10.40 13.62
N ARG A 85 -4.55 -9.63 14.37
CA ARG A 85 -4.32 -9.43 15.82
C ARG A 85 -4.27 -10.75 16.59
N SER A 86 -5.09 -11.71 16.18
CA SER A 86 -5.21 -13.03 16.79
C SER A 86 -4.11 -14.01 16.38
N ALA A 87 -3.29 -13.67 15.37
CA ALA A 87 -2.22 -14.51 14.87
C ALA A 87 -1.15 -14.79 15.92
N ARG A 88 -0.68 -16.05 15.95
CA ARG A 88 0.37 -16.54 16.85
C ARG A 88 1.73 -16.48 16.16
N THR A 89 1.77 -16.88 14.89
CA THR A 89 2.98 -16.90 14.06
C THR A 89 2.80 -16.02 12.83
N PHE A 90 3.73 -15.10 12.62
CA PHE A 90 3.74 -14.22 11.46
C PHE A 90 4.86 -14.57 10.47
N GLY A 91 4.60 -14.39 9.18
CA GLY A 91 5.63 -14.42 8.15
C GLY A 91 5.99 -13.01 7.71
N LEU A 92 7.23 -12.60 7.96
CA LEU A 92 7.78 -11.34 7.48
C LEU A 92 8.45 -11.57 6.12
N ILE A 93 7.84 -11.05 5.05
CA ILE A 93 8.31 -11.21 3.68
C ILE A 93 9.13 -9.98 3.29
N LEU A 94 10.35 -10.19 2.80
CA LEU A 94 11.16 -9.17 2.13
C LEU A 94 11.16 -9.43 0.62
N GLY A 95 10.62 -8.48 -0.14
CA GLY A 95 10.64 -8.51 -1.60
C GLY A 95 12.04 -8.36 -2.16
N THR A 96 12.49 -9.28 -3.01
CA THR A 96 13.83 -9.23 -3.63
C THR A 96 13.82 -8.79 -5.09
N LEU A 97 12.63 -8.53 -5.66
CA LEU A 97 12.51 -8.02 -7.03
C LEU A 97 12.70 -6.49 -7.09
N GLY A 98 13.67 -6.06 -7.92
CA GLY A 98 13.97 -4.65 -8.14
C GLY A 98 14.35 -3.92 -6.84
N ARG A 99 13.73 -2.76 -6.61
CA ARG A 99 13.95 -1.92 -5.42
C ARG A 99 12.74 -1.88 -4.48
N GLN A 100 11.91 -2.93 -4.51
CA GLN A 100 10.65 -2.96 -3.75
C GLN A 100 10.86 -3.27 -2.27
N GLY A 101 11.79 -4.15 -1.92
CA GLY A 101 12.11 -4.47 -0.53
C GLY A 101 13.13 -3.52 0.09
N ARG A 102 12.95 -3.23 1.38
CA ARG A 102 13.84 -2.37 2.17
C ARG A 102 14.25 -3.10 3.47
N PRO A 103 15.50 -3.57 3.59
CA PRO A 103 15.98 -4.29 4.77
C PRO A 103 15.78 -3.52 6.08
N LEU A 104 15.96 -2.20 6.09
CA LEU A 104 15.74 -1.36 7.28
C LEU A 104 14.30 -1.43 7.82
N ILE A 105 13.31 -1.54 6.94
CA ILE A 105 11.90 -1.71 7.35
C ILE A 105 11.71 -3.10 7.95
N LEU A 106 12.28 -4.14 7.33
CA LEU A 106 12.25 -5.50 7.88
C LEU A 106 12.89 -5.55 9.27
N GLU A 107 14.07 -4.94 9.45
CA GLU A 107 14.75 -4.88 10.76
C GLU A 107 13.89 -4.18 11.82
N ARG A 108 13.20 -3.10 11.44
CA ARG A 108 12.25 -2.41 12.31
C ARG A 108 11.10 -3.34 12.69
N LEU A 109 10.47 -4.03 11.73
CA LEU A 109 9.42 -5.02 12.01
C LEU A 109 9.93 -6.12 12.95
N GLN A 110 11.10 -6.70 12.67
CA GLN A 110 11.69 -7.73 13.55
C GLN A 110 11.85 -7.22 14.99
N ARG A 111 12.26 -5.96 15.18
CA ARG A 111 12.37 -5.34 16.51
C ARG A 111 11.02 -5.23 17.19
N LEU A 112 10.00 -4.72 16.50
CA LEU A 112 8.65 -4.57 17.02
C LEU A 112 8.05 -5.93 17.40
N PHE A 113 8.18 -6.93 16.53
CA PHE A 113 7.68 -8.27 16.79
C PHE A 113 8.34 -8.93 18.01
N ARG A 114 9.66 -8.71 18.22
CA ARG A 114 10.36 -9.16 19.43
C ARG A 114 9.86 -8.45 20.68
N GLN A 115 9.66 -7.13 20.61
CA GLN A 115 9.15 -6.33 21.73
C GLN A 115 7.75 -6.79 22.16
N HIS A 116 6.90 -7.12 21.19
CA HIS A 116 5.54 -7.65 21.41
C HIS A 116 5.48 -9.17 21.65
N GLN A 117 6.63 -9.85 21.76
CA GLN A 117 6.73 -11.29 21.98
C GLN A 117 5.94 -12.13 20.94
N LYS A 118 5.78 -11.61 19.71
CA LYS A 118 5.13 -12.31 18.61
C LYS A 118 6.14 -13.22 17.91
N LYS A 119 5.74 -14.48 17.66
CA LYS A 119 6.57 -15.41 16.88
C LYS A 119 6.55 -14.98 15.43
N TYR A 120 7.71 -15.03 14.78
CA TYR A 120 7.79 -14.74 13.36
C TYR A 120 8.90 -15.54 12.66
N ILE A 121 8.73 -15.71 11.36
CA ILE A 121 9.78 -16.18 10.44
C ILE A 121 10.05 -15.11 9.38
N VAL A 122 11.25 -15.10 8.81
CA VAL A 122 11.62 -14.18 7.73
C VAL A 122 11.76 -14.97 6.44
N ILE A 123 11.16 -14.47 5.36
CA ILE A 123 11.18 -15.10 4.04
C ILE A 123 11.55 -14.07 2.99
N LEU A 124 12.45 -14.44 2.09
CA LEU A 124 12.85 -13.62 0.95
C LEU A 124 12.19 -14.17 -0.31
N LEU A 125 11.42 -13.33 -1.01
CA LEU A 125 10.70 -13.73 -2.21
C LEU A 125 10.85 -12.67 -3.30
N SER A 126 11.14 -13.09 -4.53
CA SER A 126 11.10 -12.20 -5.69
C SER A 126 9.65 -11.83 -6.03
N GLU A 127 8.75 -12.82 -5.97
CA GLU A 127 7.34 -12.67 -6.28
C GLU A 127 6.50 -13.34 -5.21
N ILE A 128 5.39 -12.70 -4.85
CA ILE A 128 4.49 -13.09 -3.77
C ILE A 128 3.18 -13.53 -4.40
N PHE A 129 2.88 -14.82 -4.30
CA PHE A 129 1.66 -15.42 -4.84
C PHE A 129 0.92 -16.20 -3.75
N PRO A 130 -0.43 -16.20 -3.74
CA PRO A 130 -1.22 -16.94 -2.77
C PRO A 130 -0.79 -18.41 -2.63
N GLN A 131 -0.66 -19.12 -3.75
CA GLN A 131 -0.32 -20.54 -3.78
C GLN A 131 1.05 -20.83 -3.16
N LYS A 132 1.98 -19.87 -3.21
CA LYS A 132 3.32 -20.03 -2.63
C LYS A 132 3.30 -19.85 -1.12
N LEU A 133 2.47 -18.91 -0.62
CA LEU A 133 2.30 -18.69 0.80
C LEU A 133 1.49 -19.81 1.46
N ASP A 134 0.54 -20.40 0.75
CA ASP A 134 -0.26 -21.55 1.22
C ASP A 134 0.59 -22.79 1.53
N LEU A 135 1.79 -22.92 0.94
CA LEU A 135 2.74 -23.99 1.25
C LEU A 135 3.31 -23.89 2.69
N LEU A 136 3.16 -22.75 3.34
CA LEU A 136 3.69 -22.46 4.68
C LEU A 136 2.56 -22.38 5.70
N GLY A 137 1.87 -23.51 5.90
CA GLY A 137 0.63 -23.60 6.69
C GLY A 137 0.76 -23.23 8.18
N ASP A 138 1.98 -23.18 8.72
CA ASP A 138 2.23 -22.78 10.11
C ASP A 138 2.20 -21.25 10.33
N VAL A 139 2.03 -20.47 9.27
CA VAL A 139 1.92 -19.01 9.33
C VAL A 139 0.46 -18.58 9.38
N ASP A 140 0.11 -17.81 10.41
CA ASP A 140 -1.24 -17.32 10.64
C ASP A 140 -1.52 -16.00 9.92
N ALA A 141 -0.50 -15.16 9.72
CA ALA A 141 -0.60 -13.85 9.08
C ALA A 141 0.71 -13.43 8.41
N TRP A 142 0.61 -12.68 7.33
CA TRP A 142 1.75 -12.22 6.53
C TRP A 142 1.92 -10.71 6.64
N VAL A 143 3.19 -10.27 6.70
CA VAL A 143 3.57 -8.86 6.54
C VAL A 143 4.56 -8.78 5.39
N GLN A 144 4.25 -8.00 4.35
CA GLN A 144 5.12 -7.86 3.19
C GLN A 144 5.82 -6.50 3.15
N VAL A 145 7.14 -6.55 3.00
CA VAL A 145 8.02 -5.41 2.68
C VAL A 145 8.39 -5.52 1.20
N ALA A 146 7.41 -5.23 0.33
CA ALA A 146 7.53 -5.23 -1.13
C ALA A 146 6.58 -4.17 -1.73
N CYS A 147 5.86 -4.49 -2.81
CA CYS A 147 4.89 -3.59 -3.42
C CYS A 147 3.63 -3.43 -2.54
N PRO A 148 3.26 -2.22 -2.08
CA PRO A 148 2.09 -2.01 -1.22
C PRO A 148 0.76 -2.37 -1.90
N ARG A 149 0.70 -2.30 -3.24
CA ARG A 149 -0.49 -2.67 -4.02
C ARG A 149 -0.85 -4.15 -3.92
N LEU A 150 0.07 -5.03 -3.53
CA LEU A 150 -0.24 -6.44 -3.28
C LEU A 150 -1.25 -6.61 -2.15
N SER A 151 -1.04 -5.90 -1.04
CA SER A 151 -1.97 -5.93 0.09
C SER A 151 -3.28 -5.22 -0.27
N ILE A 152 -3.19 -4.05 -0.91
CA ILE A 152 -4.36 -3.20 -1.17
C ILE A 152 -5.29 -3.81 -2.22
N ASP A 153 -4.75 -4.22 -3.37
CA ASP A 153 -5.54 -4.67 -4.51
C ASP A 153 -5.79 -6.17 -4.49
N TRP A 154 -4.87 -6.96 -3.93
CA TRP A 154 -4.89 -8.42 -4.04
C TRP A 154 -4.97 -9.13 -2.68
N GLY A 155 -5.08 -8.39 -1.58
CA GLY A 155 -5.08 -8.95 -0.23
C GLY A 155 -6.16 -10.01 -0.01
N TYR A 156 -7.32 -9.87 -0.68
CA TYR A 156 -8.43 -10.82 -0.60
C TYR A 156 -8.14 -12.18 -1.28
N ALA A 157 -7.14 -12.24 -2.17
CA ALA A 157 -6.78 -13.46 -2.87
C ALA A 157 -5.91 -14.40 -2.03
N PHE A 158 -5.43 -13.94 -0.87
CA PHE A 158 -4.64 -14.72 0.06
C PHE A 158 -5.53 -15.39 1.10
N SER A 159 -5.24 -16.66 1.41
CA SER A 159 -5.99 -17.44 2.41
C SER A 159 -5.78 -16.95 3.85
N LYS A 160 -4.72 -16.16 4.07
CA LYS A 160 -4.30 -15.55 5.34
C LYS A 160 -4.11 -14.05 5.13
N PRO A 161 -4.31 -13.20 6.16
CA PRO A 161 -4.20 -11.76 6.01
C PRO A 161 -2.80 -11.35 5.57
N LEU A 162 -2.73 -10.56 4.49
CA LEU A 162 -1.49 -9.99 3.95
C LEU A 162 -1.42 -8.49 4.23
N LEU A 163 -0.63 -8.11 5.22
CA LEU A 163 -0.46 -6.74 5.70
C LEU A 163 0.73 -6.04 5.03
N THR A 164 0.59 -4.73 4.84
CA THR A 164 1.71 -3.82 4.62
C THR A 164 2.45 -3.57 5.95
N PRO A 165 3.66 -2.98 5.94
CA PRO A 165 4.38 -2.72 7.18
C PRO A 165 3.68 -1.69 8.07
N TYR A 166 3.01 -0.69 7.47
CA TYR A 166 2.16 0.26 8.20
C TYR A 166 1.05 -0.45 8.98
N GLU A 167 0.35 -1.36 8.32
CA GLU A 167 -0.77 -2.10 8.93
C GLU A 167 -0.29 -3.07 10.01
N ALA A 168 0.91 -3.64 9.87
CA ALA A 168 1.54 -4.41 10.93
C ALA A 168 1.83 -3.56 12.17
N GLU A 169 2.29 -2.31 12.01
CA GLU A 169 2.44 -1.38 13.14
C GLU A 169 1.10 -1.04 13.79
N VAL A 170 0.04 -0.83 13.00
CA VAL A 170 -1.33 -0.64 13.52
C VAL A 170 -1.81 -1.89 14.27
N CYS A 171 -1.57 -3.08 13.72
CA CYS A 171 -1.91 -4.36 14.33
C CYS A 171 -1.24 -4.55 15.69
N LEU A 172 0.02 -4.10 15.83
CA LEU A 172 0.78 -4.16 17.08
C LEU A 172 0.48 -2.98 18.03
N GLY A 173 -0.32 -1.99 17.62
CA GLY A 173 -0.61 -0.80 18.42
C GLY A 173 0.53 0.23 18.46
N GLU A 174 1.50 0.13 17.56
CA GLU A 174 2.66 1.04 17.42
C GLU A 174 2.34 2.28 16.57
N ALA A 175 1.26 2.22 15.78
CA ALA A 175 0.78 3.33 14.97
C ALA A 175 -0.76 3.44 14.99
N PRO A 176 -1.33 4.65 14.96
CA PRO A 176 -2.77 4.82 14.81
C PRO A 176 -3.22 4.57 13.37
N TRP A 177 -4.49 4.14 13.21
CA TRP A 177 -5.15 4.14 11.92
C TRP A 177 -5.30 5.57 11.38
N ARG A 178 -4.99 5.80 10.10
CA ARG A 178 -5.08 7.11 9.45
C ARG A 178 -6.31 7.20 8.53
N SER A 179 -6.91 8.39 8.45
CA SER A 179 -8.01 8.66 7.52
C SER A 179 -7.56 8.60 6.06
N VAL A 180 -6.36 9.12 5.76
CA VAL A 180 -5.69 8.97 4.46
C VAL A 180 -4.71 7.80 4.55
N TYR A 181 -4.89 6.79 3.70
CA TYR A 181 -4.11 5.57 3.75
C TYR A 181 -2.66 5.79 3.26
N PRO A 182 -1.63 5.54 4.09
CA PRO A 182 -0.25 5.88 3.78
C PRO A 182 0.43 4.76 2.97
N MET A 183 0.18 4.69 1.65
CA MET A 183 0.81 3.66 0.79
C MET A 183 2.34 3.70 0.81
N ASP A 184 2.93 4.90 0.92
CA ASP A 184 4.38 5.11 0.92
C ASP A 184 4.91 5.48 2.32
N HIS A 185 4.40 4.78 3.35
CA HIS A 185 4.63 5.11 4.76
C HIS A 185 6.12 5.30 5.12
N TYR A 186 7.01 4.57 4.46
CA TYR A 186 8.45 4.56 4.78
C TYR A 186 9.34 5.15 3.69
N ALA A 187 8.83 5.87 2.68
CA ALA A 187 9.67 6.44 1.61
C ALA A 187 10.86 7.28 2.13
N LYS A 188 10.72 7.88 3.33
CA LYS A 188 11.69 8.80 3.94
C LYS A 188 12.46 8.22 5.15
N SER A 189 12.25 6.95 5.49
CA SER A 189 12.92 6.26 6.60
C SER A 189 14.01 5.31 6.14
#